data_AF-A0A917NZM3-F1
#
_entry.id   AF-A0A917NZM3-F1
#
_cell.length_a   1.000
_cell.length_b   1.000
_cell.length_c   1.000
_cell.angle_alpha   90.00
_cell.angle_beta   90.00
_cell.angle_gamma   90.00
#
_symmetry.space_group_name_H-M   'P 1'
#
loop_
_entity.id
_entity.type
_entity.pdbx_description
1 polymer ?
#
loop_
_entity_poly.entity_id
_entity_poly.type
_entity_poly.pdbx_seq_one_letter_code
_entity_poly.pdbx_strand_id
1 'polypeptide(L)' 'MERHSDLSSPTDQAVSCGSGRHEDIGGICGVCGEWLPDAKCRAPGCGWTAALGERTHEEAVRHLCATGHTIRVLVN' A
#
# COMPACT_ATOMS: atom_id res chain seq x y z
N MET A 1 -16.35 -16.03 -43.14
CA MET A 1 -16.64 -16.91 -41.99
C MET A 1 -15.49 -16.73 -41.01
N GLU A 2 -15.70 -15.78 -40.11
CA GLU A 2 -14.70 -15.20 -39.21
C GLU A 2 -14.47 -16.16 -38.03
N ARG A 3 -13.21 -16.53 -37.79
CA ARG A 3 -12.83 -17.29 -36.60
C ARG A 3 -12.58 -16.28 -35.48
N HIS A 4 -13.58 -16.04 -34.65
CA HIS A 4 -13.38 -15.34 -33.39
C HIS A 4 -12.45 -16.18 -32.52
N SER A 5 -11.29 -15.62 -32.22
CA SER A 5 -10.40 -16.14 -31.20
C SER A 5 -11.04 -15.85 -29.84
N ASP A 6 -11.59 -16.88 -29.21
CA ASP A 6 -11.90 -16.88 -27.77
C ASP A 6 -10.58 -16.77 -26.99
N LEU A 7 -10.06 -15.53 -26.88
CA LEU A 7 -9.17 -15.16 -25.80
C LEU A 7 -10.03 -15.10 -24.54
N SER A 8 -10.18 -16.25 -23.88
CA SER A 8 -10.63 -16.29 -22.49
C SER A 8 -9.72 -15.35 -21.70
N SER A 9 -10.23 -14.16 -21.37
CA SER A 9 -9.60 -13.20 -20.49
C SER A 9 -9.09 -13.94 -19.26
N PRO A 10 -7.84 -13.74 -18.81
CA PRO A 10 -7.42 -14.26 -17.53
C PRO A 10 -8.40 -13.70 -16.50
N THR A 11 -9.11 -14.59 -15.84
CA THR A 11 -9.96 -14.28 -14.70
C THR A 11 -9.18 -13.35 -13.79
N ASP A 12 -9.71 -12.13 -13.65
CA ASP A 12 -9.34 -11.08 -12.72
C ASP A 12 -9.59 -11.56 -11.28
N GLN A 13 -8.94 -12.65 -10.89
CA GLN A 13 -8.80 -13.01 -9.49
C GLN A 13 -7.71 -12.11 -8.96
N ALA A 14 -8.08 -10.87 -8.64
CA ALA A 14 -7.33 -10.10 -7.66
C ALA A 14 -7.15 -11.01 -6.45
N VAL A 15 -5.93 -11.51 -6.25
CA VAL A 15 -5.58 -12.35 -5.11
C VAL A 15 -5.71 -11.45 -3.90
N SER A 16 -6.91 -11.40 -3.32
CA SER A 16 -7.20 -10.52 -2.21
C SER A 16 -6.25 -10.88 -1.07
N CYS A 17 -5.59 -9.88 -0.49
CA CYS A 17 -4.70 -10.08 0.65
C CYS A 17 -5.54 -10.54 1.84
N GLY A 18 -5.86 -11.83 1.91
CA GLY A 18 -6.84 -12.42 2.84
C GLY A 18 -6.48 -12.29 4.31
N SER A 19 -5.34 -11.68 4.63
CA SER A 19 -4.81 -11.45 5.97
C SER A 19 -4.71 -9.97 6.37
N GLY A 20 -5.02 -9.02 5.47
CA GLY A 20 -4.82 -7.59 5.72
C GLY A 20 -3.35 -7.17 5.83
N ARG A 21 -2.41 -8.06 5.50
CA ARG A 21 -0.97 -7.74 5.40
C ARG A 21 -0.62 -7.49 3.95
N HIS A 22 -0.33 -6.23 3.64
CA HIS A 22 0.11 -5.81 2.32
C HIS A 22 1.63 -5.70 2.26
N GLU A 23 2.24 -6.27 1.21
CA GLU A 23 3.65 -6.08 0.90
C GLU A 23 3.83 -4.83 0.04
N ASP A 24 4.50 -3.80 0.56
CA ASP A 24 4.76 -2.56 -0.18
C ASP A 24 5.90 -2.75 -1.19
N ILE A 25 5.54 -2.73 -2.47
CA ILE A 25 6.46 -2.68 -3.60
C ILE A 25 6.26 -1.35 -4.35
N GLY A 26 6.72 -0.26 -3.74
CA GLY A 26 6.70 1.06 -4.38
C GLY A 26 5.31 1.72 -4.42
N GLY A 27 4.50 1.53 -3.38
CA GLY A 27 3.16 2.11 -3.24
C GLY A 27 2.02 1.19 -3.71
N ILE A 28 2.36 0.01 -4.23
CA ILE A 28 1.41 -1.00 -4.68
C ILE A 28 1.65 -2.28 -3.90
N CYS A 29 0.58 -3.01 -3.57
CA CYS A 29 0.69 -4.32 -2.97
C CYS A 29 1.28 -5.34 -3.97
N GLY A 30 2.41 -5.94 -3.63
CA GLY A 30 3.03 -6.99 -4.45
C GLY A 30 2.18 -8.26 -4.64
N VAL A 31 1.14 -8.44 -3.81
CA VAL A 31 0.28 -9.64 -3.79
C VAL A 31 -1.05 -9.40 -4.51
N CYS A 32 -1.83 -8.40 -4.09
CA CYS A 32 -3.13 -8.11 -4.69
C CYS A 32 -3.08 -7.09 -5.84
N GLY A 33 -1.96 -6.37 -6.02
CA GLY A 33 -1.83 -5.33 -7.03
C GLY A 33 -2.58 -4.03 -6.73
N GLU A 34 -3.18 -3.88 -5.56
CA GLU A 34 -3.91 -2.67 -5.17
C GLU A 34 -2.98 -1.56 -4.67
N TRP A 35 -3.39 -0.31 -4.87
CA TRP A 35 -2.72 0.84 -4.28
C TRP A 35 -2.83 0.82 -2.75
N LEU A 36 -1.70 1.06 -2.09
CA LEU A 36 -1.65 1.09 -0.64
C LEU A 36 -2.06 2.49 -0.14
N PRO A 37 -2.82 2.58 0.96
CA PRO A 37 -3.11 3.86 1.58
C PRO A 37 -1.82 4.48 2.14
N ASP A 38 -1.77 5.80 2.33
CA ASP A 38 -0.59 6.50 2.85
C ASP A 38 -0.70 6.77 4.36
N ALA A 39 0.38 6.51 5.10
CA ALA A 39 0.62 7.04 6.43
C ALA A 39 1.31 8.42 6.33
N LYS A 40 0.91 9.37 7.17
CA LYS A 40 1.50 10.72 7.19
C LYS A 40 1.84 11.17 8.60
N CYS A 41 2.88 11.98 8.73
CA CYS A 41 3.22 12.62 10.00
C CYS A 41 2.18 13.69 10.35
N ARG A 42 1.78 13.77 11.62
CA ARG A 42 0.79 14.73 12.11
C ARG A 42 1.39 16.13 12.33
N ALA A 43 2.69 16.24 12.51
CA ALA A 43 3.32 17.51 12.84
C ALA A 43 3.23 18.50 11.66
N PRO A 44 2.78 19.74 11.90
CA PRO A 44 2.66 20.74 10.85
C PRO A 44 4.03 21.02 10.22
N GLY A 45 4.11 20.92 8.89
CA GLY A 45 5.33 21.17 8.13
C GLY A 45 6.33 20.01 8.04
N CYS A 46 6.08 18.85 8.67
CA CYS A 46 7.03 17.72 8.61
C CYS A 46 7.10 17.04 7.23
N GLY A 47 5.97 16.98 6.51
CA GLY A 47 5.91 16.45 5.13
C GLY A 47 6.17 14.95 4.97
N TRP A 48 6.46 14.22 6.05
CA TRP A 48 6.74 12.79 5.98
C TRP A 48 5.49 11.98 5.58
N THR A 49 5.65 11.11 4.58
CA THR A 49 4.62 10.21 4.04
C THR A 49 5.23 8.85 3.68
N ALA A 50 4.51 7.77 3.90
CA ALA A 50 4.92 6.42 3.48
C ALA A 50 3.68 5.57 3.13
N ALA A 51 3.76 4.76 2.08
CA ALA A 51 2.72 3.80 1.72
C ALA A 51 2.55 2.76 2.83
N LEU A 52 1.34 2.26 3.07
CA LEU A 52 1.00 1.30 4.14
C LEU A 52 1.18 -0.16 3.70
N GLY A 53 2.33 -0.72 4.02
CA GLY A 53 2.64 -2.14 3.98
C GLY A 53 3.45 -2.60 5.19
N GLU A 54 4.05 -3.79 5.11
CA GLU A 54 4.78 -4.41 6.22
C GLU A 54 5.88 -3.52 6.83
N ARG A 55 6.57 -2.73 5.98
CA ARG A 55 7.67 -1.86 6.39
C ARG A 55 7.25 -0.54 7.03
N THR A 56 6.02 -0.10 6.82
CA THR A 56 5.55 1.23 7.23
C THR A 56 5.56 1.40 8.74
N HIS A 57 5.34 0.32 9.49
CA HIS A 57 5.38 0.36 10.94
C HIS A 57 6.79 0.69 11.45
N GLU A 58 7.81 0.04 10.89
CA GLU A 58 9.21 0.31 11.24
C GLU A 58 9.63 1.73 10.85
N GLU A 59 9.22 2.20 9.67
CA GLU A 59 9.52 3.56 9.23
C GLU A 59 8.82 4.62 10.08
N ALA A 60 7.57 4.37 10.47
CA ALA A 60 6.81 5.22 11.38
C ALA A 60 7.44 5.30 12.77
N VAL A 61 7.88 4.16 13.33
CA VAL A 61 8.58 4.11 14.62
C VAL A 61 9.91 4.86 14.52
N ARG A 62 10.69 4.63 13.45
CA ARG A 62 11.95 5.35 13.22
C ARG A 62 11.72 6.86 13.12
N HIS A 63 10.68 7.31 12.42
CA HIS A 63 10.33 8.72 12.32
C HIS A 63 9.93 9.31 13.68
N LEU A 64 9.10 8.59 14.45
CA LEU A 64 8.71 8.98 15.80
C LEU A 64 9.92 9.10 16.72
N CYS A 65 10.84 8.14 16.70
CA CYS A 65 12.07 8.19 17.51
C CYS A 65 12.99 9.35 17.10
N ALA A 66 13.06 9.67 15.81
CA ALA A 66 13.93 10.74 15.30
C ALA A 66 13.39 12.15 15.57
N THR A 67 12.07 12.32 15.59
CA THR A 67 11.43 13.65 15.59
C THR A 67 10.51 13.92 16.79
N GLY A 68 10.07 12.87 17.49
CA GLY A 68 9.01 12.95 18.49
C GLY A 68 7.60 13.15 17.90
N HIS A 69 7.45 13.14 16.57
CA HIS A 69 6.17 13.38 15.92
C HIS A 69 5.30 12.13 15.84
N THR A 70 4.03 12.26 16.21
CA THR A 70 3.04 11.18 16.08
C THR A 70 2.60 10.98 14.62
N ILE A 71 2.42 9.73 14.22
CA ILE A 71 1.99 9.33 12.88
C ILE A 71 0.48 9.01 12.89
N ARG A 72 -0.23 9.36 11.80
CA ARG A 72 -1.60 8.91 11.53
C ARG A 72 -1.67 8.14 10.22
N VAL A 73 -2.38 7.03 10.25
CA VAL A 73 -2.79 6.26 9.07
C VAL A 73 -3.99 6.97 8.46
N LEU A 74 -3.87 7.46 7.23
CA LEU A 74 -5.02 7.95 6.46
C LEU A 74 -5.48 6.80 5.57
N VAL A 75 -6.49 6.07 6.01
CA VAL A 75 -7.19 5.12 5.15
C VAL A 75 -8.16 5.95 4.32
N ASN A 76 -7.95 5.99 3.00
CA ASN A 76 -8.82 6.70 2.06
C ASN A 76 -10.01 5.83 1.67
#